data_AF-A0A1L8SUA2-F1
#
_entry.id   AF-A0A1L8SUA2-F1
#
_cell.length_a   1.000
_cell.length_b   1.000
_cell.length_c   1.000
_cell.angle_alpha   90.00
_cell.angle_beta   90.00
_cell.angle_gamma   90.00
#
_symmetry.space_group_name_H-M   'P 1'
#
loop_
_entity.id
_entity.type
_entity.pdbx_description
1 polymer ?
#
loop_
_entity_poly.entity_id
_entity_poly.type
_entity_poly.pdbx_seq_one_letter_code
_entity_poly.pdbx_strand_id
1 'polypeptide(L)'
;MENAFELDTVLDIEKWEKLQDKIASATHLAILLVDYRGVPVTRHSQVKPFCHLARTDPQMSKYCEKCDARGGLEAARTYRPFIYRCHFDIIDMAIPITVEGRYVGAIMAGEIMLNHDQDDLEQVLDLKNLPEVAAFKSEHYQLLENYPQVSLNDLKLTADMLEELSEYIVSEAIKKDFLAMSYNKTLRFSKKSAGNQQDSEQHDSLFLNDTLRYSLLKKRLQDSGIYLAENKLLQPAIDAIFTNKDQHLDLHTLAKLVNVSPNYLSRLLRREFGEPFSQIYAKLKIYWAQELLLTTDLSVNAISDTLGFLEPSYFIRSFKKVAHMTPLKWRQQKKD
;
A
#
# COMPACT_ATOMS: atom_id res chain seq x y z
N MET A 1 -0.51 2.94 25.12
CA MET A 1 -1.12 2.78 23.78
C MET A 1 -0.34 3.71 22.87
N GLU A 2 0.73 3.21 22.25
CA GLU A 2 1.47 3.97 21.25
C GLU A 2 0.78 3.76 19.89
N ASN A 3 0.47 4.87 19.20
CA ASN A 3 -0.15 4.86 17.88
C ASN A 3 0.85 4.32 16.85
N ALA A 4 0.79 3.03 16.56
CA ALA A 4 1.67 2.35 15.60
C ALA A 4 1.43 2.73 14.12
N PHE A 5 0.87 3.91 13.84
CA PHE A 5 0.42 4.33 12.50
C PHE A 5 0.63 5.83 12.25
N GLU A 6 1.65 6.42 12.86
CA GLU A 6 2.08 7.80 12.57
C GLU A 6 3.06 7.83 11.39
N LEU A 7 3.09 8.91 10.61
CA LEU A 7 3.90 8.99 9.38
C LEU A 7 5.40 8.81 9.62
N ASP A 8 5.88 9.23 10.78
CA ASP A 8 7.26 9.07 11.27
C ASP A 8 7.63 7.61 11.55
N THR A 9 6.65 6.74 11.81
CA THR A 9 6.87 5.30 11.95
C THR A 9 7.07 4.61 10.60
N VAL A 10 6.67 5.25 9.50
CA VAL A 10 6.67 4.68 8.15
C VAL A 10 7.77 5.30 7.29
N LEU A 11 7.97 6.60 7.41
CA LEU A 11 8.92 7.36 6.62
C LEU A 11 9.98 7.97 7.53
N ASP A 12 11.24 7.81 7.14
CA ASP A 12 12.33 8.63 7.65
C ASP A 12 12.14 10.04 7.09
N ILE A 13 11.56 10.93 7.90
CA ILE A 13 11.13 12.27 7.50
C ILE A 13 12.31 13.08 6.95
N GLU A 14 13.49 13.00 7.55
CA GLU A 14 14.67 13.73 7.07
C GLU A 14 15.13 13.26 5.68
N LYS A 15 15.08 11.95 5.43
CA LYS A 15 15.41 11.41 4.10
C LYS A 15 14.33 11.76 3.08
N TRP A 16 13.07 11.69 3.49
CA TRP A 16 11.95 12.07 2.65
C TRP A 16 12.04 13.53 2.25
N GLU A 17 12.30 14.47 3.17
CA GLU A 17 12.43 15.90 2.85
C GLU A 17 13.52 16.18 1.81
N LYS A 18 14.66 15.47 1.90
CA LYS A 18 15.73 15.61 0.89
C LYS A 18 15.27 15.15 -0.49
N LEU A 19 14.52 14.05 -0.55
CA LEU A 19 13.94 13.55 -1.81
C LEU A 19 12.86 14.50 -2.33
N GLN A 20 11.97 14.95 -1.44
CA GLN A 20 10.90 15.93 -1.69
C GLN A 20 11.46 17.19 -2.35
N ASP A 21 12.54 17.77 -1.80
CA ASP A 21 13.20 18.96 -2.37
C ASP A 21 13.70 18.71 -3.80
N LYS A 22 14.20 17.50 -4.11
CA LYS A 22 14.67 17.16 -5.46
C LYS A 22 13.52 16.95 -6.43
N ILE A 23 12.44 16.28 -6.01
CA ILE A 23 11.26 16.08 -6.85
C ILE A 23 10.59 17.42 -7.14
N ALA A 24 10.42 18.26 -6.12
CA ALA A 24 9.85 19.61 -6.27
C ALA A 24 10.68 20.44 -7.26
N SER A 25 12.01 20.37 -7.16
CA SER A 25 12.90 21.06 -8.10
C SER A 25 12.82 20.53 -9.54
N ALA A 26 12.62 19.21 -9.72
CA ALA A 26 12.60 18.58 -11.04
C ALA A 26 11.24 18.74 -11.75
N THR A 27 10.15 18.72 -10.99
CA THR A 27 8.78 18.86 -11.50
C THR A 27 8.29 20.31 -11.54
N HIS A 28 9.02 21.22 -10.90
CA HIS A 28 8.63 22.62 -10.67
C HIS A 28 7.37 22.82 -9.81
N LEU A 29 6.83 21.74 -9.23
CA LEU A 29 5.72 21.77 -8.29
C LEU A 29 6.22 22.12 -6.89
N ALA A 30 5.37 22.82 -6.13
CA ALA A 30 5.54 22.87 -4.68
C ALA A 30 5.12 21.52 -4.10
N ILE A 31 5.88 20.97 -3.14
CA ILE A 31 5.57 19.66 -2.53
C ILE A 31 5.63 19.77 -1.01
N LEU A 32 4.63 19.17 -0.36
CA LEU A 32 4.48 19.14 1.08
C LEU A 32 3.92 17.78 1.53
N LEU A 33 4.47 17.21 2.60
CA LEU A 33 3.89 16.03 3.26
C LEU A 33 2.98 16.50 4.39
N VAL A 34 1.77 15.94 4.45
CA VAL A 34 0.79 16.24 5.51
C VAL A 34 0.31 14.96 6.21
N ASP A 35 -0.12 15.10 7.46
CA ASP A 35 -0.81 14.04 8.19
C ASP A 35 -2.25 13.83 7.68
N TYR A 36 -2.95 12.84 8.22
CA TYR A 36 -4.35 12.54 7.85
C TYR A 36 -5.33 13.71 8.10
N ARG A 37 -4.93 14.73 8.87
CA ARG A 37 -5.72 15.94 9.16
C ARG A 37 -5.33 17.12 8.28
N GLY A 38 -4.39 16.93 7.34
CA GLY A 38 -3.88 17.99 6.49
C GLY A 38 -2.85 18.89 7.17
N VAL A 39 -2.33 18.50 8.34
CA VAL A 39 -1.31 19.28 9.05
C VAL A 39 0.06 18.99 8.44
N PRO A 40 0.86 20.01 8.09
CA PRO A 40 2.24 19.85 7.61
C PRO A 40 3.10 18.97 8.52
N VAL A 41 3.73 17.95 7.95
CA VAL A 41 4.74 17.10 8.60
C VAL A 41 6.15 17.47 8.15
N THR A 42 6.28 17.98 6.92
CA THR A 42 7.56 18.44 6.36
C THR A 42 7.55 19.94 6.09
N ARG A 43 8.74 20.49 5.84
CA ARG A 43 8.86 21.82 5.24
C ARG A 43 8.28 21.80 3.82
N HIS A 44 7.60 22.87 3.46
CA HIS A 44 7.06 23.06 2.12
C HIS A 44 8.17 23.37 1.10
N SER A 45 8.48 22.42 0.22
CA SER A 45 9.49 22.57 -0.84
C SER A 45 8.93 23.39 -2.00
N GLN A 46 9.73 24.32 -2.55
CA GLN A 46 9.37 25.14 -3.73
C GLN A 46 8.04 25.90 -3.63
N VAL A 47 7.61 26.20 -2.39
CA VAL A 47 6.39 26.97 -2.11
C VAL A 47 6.41 28.31 -2.84
N LYS A 48 5.30 28.64 -3.47
CA LYS A 48 5.13 29.86 -4.26
C LYS A 48 4.75 31.04 -3.36
N PRO A 49 5.06 32.28 -3.77
CA PRO A 49 4.95 33.44 -2.89
C PRO A 49 3.56 33.65 -2.27
N PHE A 50 2.49 33.53 -3.05
CA PHE A 50 1.12 33.71 -2.53
C PHE A 50 0.77 32.63 -1.51
N CYS A 51 1.07 31.36 -1.83
CA CYS A 51 0.79 30.25 -0.93
C CYS A 51 1.66 30.28 0.34
N HIS A 52 2.89 30.79 0.26
CA HIS A 52 3.73 31.01 1.42
C HIS A 52 3.09 32.01 2.40
N LEU A 53 2.55 33.11 1.89
CA LEU A 53 1.82 34.07 2.72
C LEU A 53 0.55 33.44 3.31
N ALA A 54 -0.24 32.74 2.49
CA ALA A 54 -1.47 32.09 2.95
C ALA A 54 -1.21 31.06 4.06
N ARG A 55 -0.14 30.26 3.94
CA ARG A 55 0.22 29.24 4.93
C ARG A 55 0.88 29.80 6.19
N THR A 56 1.40 31.02 6.15
CA THR A 56 1.98 31.70 7.33
C THR A 56 0.97 32.60 8.04
N ASP A 57 -0.12 32.99 7.38
CA ASP A 57 -1.23 33.71 7.98
C ASP A 57 -2.03 32.84 8.99
N PRO A 58 -2.31 33.33 10.22
CA PRO A 58 -3.00 32.53 11.26
C PRO A 58 -4.44 32.08 10.92
N GLN A 59 -5.10 32.75 9.98
CA GLN A 59 -6.47 32.43 9.56
C GLN A 59 -6.47 31.62 8.26
N MET A 60 -5.71 32.05 7.25
CA MET A 60 -5.66 31.37 5.95
C MET A 60 -5.01 29.98 6.02
N SER A 61 -4.00 29.80 6.88
CA SER A 61 -3.34 28.51 7.09
C SER A 61 -4.32 27.40 7.44
N LYS A 62 -5.34 27.69 8.26
CA LYS A 62 -6.39 26.74 8.63
C LYS A 62 -7.25 26.31 7.46
N TYR A 63 -7.43 27.16 6.45
CA TYR A 63 -8.14 26.81 5.22
C TYR A 63 -7.23 26.03 4.27
N CYS A 64 -5.92 26.31 4.24
CA CYS A 64 -4.95 25.48 3.53
C CYS A 64 -4.96 24.03 4.07
N GLU A 65 -4.83 23.86 5.40
CA GLU A 65 -4.85 22.53 6.04
C GLU A 65 -6.17 21.79 5.78
N LYS A 66 -7.31 22.49 5.77
CA LYS A 66 -8.62 21.89 5.40
C LYS A 66 -8.67 21.44 3.94
N CYS A 67 -8.09 22.20 3.01
CA CYS A 67 -7.97 21.78 1.63
C CYS A 67 -7.09 20.53 1.53
N ASP A 68 -5.93 20.52 2.20
CA ASP A 68 -5.01 19.38 2.21
C ASP A 68 -5.70 18.12 2.78
N ALA A 69 -6.44 18.26 3.89
CA ALA A 69 -7.19 17.17 4.50
C ALA A 69 -8.28 16.62 3.57
N ARG A 70 -9.04 17.51 2.91
CA ARG A 70 -10.12 17.14 2.00
C ARG A 70 -9.58 16.46 0.74
N GLY A 71 -8.54 17.04 0.15
CA GLY A 71 -7.86 16.49 -1.03
C GLY A 71 -7.27 15.11 -0.74
N GLY A 72 -6.54 14.98 0.37
CA GLY A 72 -5.97 13.71 0.81
C GLY A 72 -7.03 12.64 1.11
N LEU A 73 -8.17 13.01 1.71
CA LEU A 73 -9.26 12.07 1.96
C LEU A 73 -9.93 11.58 0.67
N GLU A 74 -10.15 12.45 -0.31
CA GLU A 74 -10.71 12.03 -1.62
C GLU A 74 -9.73 11.13 -2.39
N ALA A 75 -8.43 11.43 -2.32
CA ALA A 75 -7.39 10.58 -2.87
C ALA A 75 -7.37 9.20 -2.19
N ALA A 76 -7.45 9.17 -0.86
CA ALA A 76 -7.48 7.93 -0.08
C ALA A 76 -8.75 7.10 -0.33
N ARG A 77 -9.90 7.74 -0.54
CA ARG A 77 -11.16 7.07 -0.86
C ARG A 77 -11.10 6.32 -2.20
N THR A 78 -10.38 6.87 -3.16
CA THR A 78 -10.27 6.31 -4.52
C THR A 78 -9.00 5.50 -4.73
N TYR A 79 -8.06 5.53 -3.77
CA TYR A 79 -6.72 4.96 -3.86
C TYR A 79 -5.97 5.44 -5.11
N ARG A 80 -6.13 6.72 -5.44
CA ARG A 80 -5.50 7.36 -6.60
C ARG A 80 -5.19 8.82 -6.30
N PRO A 81 -4.27 9.45 -7.04
CA PRO A 81 -4.08 10.88 -6.97
C PRO A 81 -5.39 11.63 -7.25
N PHE A 82 -5.62 12.68 -6.47
CA PHE A 82 -6.78 13.55 -6.65
C PHE A 82 -6.30 14.96 -6.96
N ILE A 83 -6.57 15.43 -8.18
CA ILE A 83 -6.25 16.78 -8.66
C ILE A 83 -7.46 17.67 -8.44
N TYR A 84 -7.26 18.83 -7.81
CA TYR A 84 -8.34 19.70 -7.39
C TYR A 84 -7.93 21.18 -7.35
N ARG A 85 -8.92 22.04 -7.11
CA ARG A 85 -8.72 23.47 -6.85
C ARG A 85 -8.85 23.77 -5.36
N CYS A 86 -7.87 24.47 -4.80
CA CYS A 86 -7.94 24.90 -3.42
C CYS A 86 -8.93 26.06 -3.22
N HIS A 87 -9.08 26.53 -1.99
CA HIS A 87 -9.98 27.64 -1.66
C HIS A 87 -9.62 28.98 -2.33
N PHE A 88 -8.40 29.12 -2.85
CA PHE A 88 -7.97 30.27 -3.66
C PHE A 88 -8.04 30.05 -5.17
N ASP A 89 -8.60 28.93 -5.63
CA ASP A 89 -8.66 28.56 -7.05
C ASP A 89 -7.27 28.25 -7.66
N ILE A 90 -6.32 27.82 -6.82
CA ILE A 90 -5.00 27.35 -7.25
C ILE A 90 -5.08 25.83 -7.35
N ILE A 91 -4.42 25.25 -8.35
CA ILE A 91 -4.40 23.80 -8.55
C ILE A 91 -3.44 23.16 -7.57
N ASP A 92 -3.91 22.09 -6.95
CA ASP A 92 -3.13 21.21 -6.11
C ASP A 92 -3.56 19.76 -6.34
N MET A 93 -2.74 18.82 -5.92
CA MET A 93 -3.11 17.41 -5.96
C MET A 93 -2.61 16.67 -4.72
N ALA A 94 -3.39 15.68 -4.31
CA ALA A 94 -3.04 14.83 -3.18
C ALA A 94 -2.73 13.42 -3.65
N ILE A 95 -1.58 12.89 -3.22
CA ILE A 95 -1.19 11.49 -3.40
C ILE A 95 -1.32 10.80 -2.04
N PRO A 96 -2.21 9.80 -1.90
CA PRO A 96 -2.52 9.23 -0.61
C PRO A 96 -1.38 8.32 -0.13
N ILE A 97 -1.05 8.40 1.15
CA ILE A 97 -0.18 7.45 1.84
C ILE A 97 -1.07 6.55 2.68
N THR A 98 -1.08 5.27 2.35
CA THR A 98 -1.85 4.25 3.07
C THR A 98 -0.94 3.13 3.54
N VAL A 99 -1.12 2.71 4.80
CA VAL A 99 -0.33 1.66 5.44
C VAL A 99 -1.27 0.60 5.98
N GLU A 100 -1.12 -0.64 5.51
CA GLU A 100 -2.03 -1.75 5.83
C GLU A 100 -3.52 -1.37 5.63
N GLY A 101 -3.81 -0.62 4.57
CA GLY A 101 -5.16 -0.16 4.22
C GLY A 101 -5.69 1.01 5.07
N ARG A 102 -4.87 1.58 5.96
CA ARG A 102 -5.22 2.77 6.75
C ARG A 102 -4.60 4.03 6.13
N TYR A 103 -5.41 5.06 5.95
CA TYR A 103 -4.93 6.38 5.52
C TYR A 103 -4.17 7.06 6.66
N VAL A 104 -2.90 7.39 6.43
CA VAL A 104 -2.03 8.03 7.43
C VAL A 104 -1.70 9.48 7.07
N GLY A 105 -1.81 9.86 5.80
CA GLY A 105 -1.63 11.22 5.31
C GLY A 105 -1.41 11.25 3.80
N ALA A 106 -0.95 12.38 3.27
CA ALA A 106 -0.81 12.57 1.83
C ALA A 106 0.42 13.40 1.47
N ILE A 107 0.92 13.18 0.25
CA ILE A 107 1.86 14.09 -0.40
C ILE A 107 1.01 15.08 -1.19
N MET A 108 1.11 16.35 -0.83
CA MET A 108 0.52 17.47 -1.56
C MET A 108 1.52 17.93 -2.62
N ALA A 109 1.06 18.16 -3.84
CA ALA A 109 1.90 18.59 -4.95
C ALA A 109 1.14 19.52 -5.89
N GLY A 110 1.62 20.76 -6.06
CA GLY A 110 0.90 21.72 -6.88
C GLY A 110 1.43 23.13 -6.77
N GLU A 111 0.52 24.05 -6.43
CA GLU A 111 0.74 25.49 -6.48
C GLU A 111 1.04 25.96 -7.91
N ILE A 112 0.15 25.56 -8.81
CA ILE A 112 0.21 25.83 -10.24
C ILE A 112 -1.17 26.22 -10.78
N MET A 113 -1.21 26.61 -12.04
CA MET A 113 -2.43 26.93 -12.78
C MET A 113 -2.52 26.04 -14.03
N LEU A 114 -3.73 25.73 -14.48
CA LEU A 114 -3.90 25.05 -15.77
C LEU A 114 -3.97 26.02 -16.94
N ASN A 115 -3.41 25.60 -18.07
CA ASN A 115 -3.52 26.36 -19.33
C ASN A 115 -4.98 26.54 -19.78
N HIS A 116 -5.81 25.52 -19.57
CA HIS A 116 -7.21 25.43 -19.98
C HIS A 116 -8.01 24.59 -19.00
N ASP A 117 -9.34 24.75 -19.01
CA ASP A 117 -10.31 23.87 -18.35
C ASP A 117 -10.10 23.68 -16.84
N GLN A 118 -9.52 24.69 -16.18
CA GLN A 118 -9.36 24.70 -14.73
C GLN A 118 -10.70 24.57 -14.00
N ASP A 119 -11.75 25.21 -14.54
CA ASP A 119 -13.08 25.21 -13.92
C ASP A 119 -13.76 23.83 -13.90
N ASP A 120 -13.28 22.88 -14.69
CA ASP A 120 -13.78 21.50 -14.69
C ASP A 120 -13.29 20.71 -13.45
N LEU A 121 -12.23 21.18 -12.79
CA LEU A 121 -11.74 20.57 -11.56
C LEU A 121 -12.61 20.95 -10.36
N GLU A 122 -12.83 19.99 -9.47
CA GLU A 122 -13.55 20.21 -8.22
C GLU A 122 -12.79 21.20 -7.35
N GLN A 123 -13.51 22.18 -6.80
CA GLN A 123 -12.99 23.04 -5.75
C GLN A 123 -13.31 22.44 -4.39
N VAL A 124 -12.28 21.92 -3.70
CA VAL A 124 -12.47 21.13 -2.45
C VAL A 124 -13.05 21.93 -1.31
N LEU A 125 -12.92 23.25 -1.37
CA LEU A 125 -13.44 24.16 -0.37
C LEU A 125 -13.80 25.49 -1.03
N ASP A 126 -15.09 25.80 -1.14
CA ASP A 126 -15.56 27.07 -1.68
C ASP A 126 -15.77 28.09 -0.55
N LEU A 127 -14.86 29.06 -0.45
CA LEU A 127 -14.88 30.14 0.54
C LEU A 127 -14.99 31.52 -0.11
N LYS A 128 -15.38 31.61 -1.39
CA LYS A 128 -15.38 32.87 -2.16
C LYS A 128 -16.24 33.96 -1.52
N ASN A 129 -17.27 33.56 -0.78
CA ASN A 129 -18.21 34.46 -0.12
C ASN A 129 -17.74 34.95 1.26
N LEU A 130 -16.61 34.46 1.78
CA LEU A 130 -16.04 34.95 3.03
C LEU A 130 -15.24 36.24 2.77
N PRO A 131 -15.64 37.39 3.37
CA PRO A 131 -14.99 38.68 3.11
C PRO A 131 -13.49 38.67 3.35
N GLU A 132 -13.03 37.98 4.40
CA GLU A 132 -11.62 37.88 4.74
C GLU A 132 -10.78 37.13 3.67
N VAL A 133 -11.34 36.07 3.08
CA VAL A 133 -10.65 35.26 2.06
C VAL A 133 -10.60 36.04 0.75
N ALA A 134 -11.69 36.70 0.39
CA ALA A 134 -11.76 37.57 -0.78
C ALA A 134 -10.80 38.76 -0.67
N ALA A 135 -10.75 39.41 0.50
CA ALA A 135 -9.83 40.51 0.78
C ALA A 135 -8.36 40.06 0.68
N PHE A 136 -8.01 38.94 1.33
CA PHE A 136 -6.66 38.39 1.28
C PHE A 136 -6.22 38.08 -0.15
N LYS A 137 -7.09 37.43 -0.94
CA LYS A 137 -6.80 37.12 -2.35
C LYS A 137 -6.61 38.40 -3.18
N SER A 138 -7.49 39.40 -2.98
CA SER A 138 -7.42 40.66 -3.73
C SER A 138 -6.17 41.47 -3.41
N GLU A 139 -5.75 41.52 -2.15
CA GLU A 139 -4.56 42.24 -1.71
C GLU A 139 -3.28 41.65 -2.31
N HIS A 140 -3.22 40.33 -2.45
CA HIS A 140 -2.01 39.60 -2.85
C HIS A 140 -2.08 39.04 -4.28
N TYR A 141 -3.10 39.40 -5.06
CA TYR A 141 -3.40 38.79 -6.37
C TYR A 141 -2.21 38.79 -7.34
N GLN A 142 -1.40 39.86 -7.33
CA GLN A 142 -0.23 40.01 -8.20
C GLN A 142 0.79 38.87 -8.05
N LEU A 143 0.85 38.22 -6.88
CA LEU A 143 1.76 37.11 -6.62
C LEU A 143 1.38 35.84 -7.39
N LEU A 144 0.14 35.74 -7.91
CA LEU A 144 -0.35 34.61 -8.70
C LEU A 144 0.05 34.69 -10.17
N GLU A 145 0.40 35.88 -10.68
CA GLU A 145 0.64 36.11 -12.13
C GLU A 145 1.78 35.26 -12.69
N ASN A 146 2.77 34.93 -11.86
CA ASN A 146 3.96 34.17 -12.26
C ASN A 146 3.89 32.69 -11.85
N TYR A 147 2.71 32.19 -11.50
CA TYR A 147 2.55 30.76 -11.19
C TYR A 147 2.78 29.90 -12.44
N PRO A 148 3.46 28.75 -12.31
CA PRO A 148 3.68 27.86 -13.44
C PRO A 148 2.35 27.43 -14.07
N GLN A 149 2.30 27.50 -15.40
CA GLN A 149 1.16 27.07 -16.21
C GLN A 149 1.44 25.68 -16.76
N VAL A 150 0.58 24.72 -16.47
CA VAL A 150 0.80 23.30 -16.77
C VAL A 150 -0.41 22.72 -17.50
N SER A 151 -0.20 21.74 -18.38
CA SER A 151 -1.32 21.00 -18.98
C SER A 151 -1.87 19.98 -18.00
N LEU A 152 -3.19 19.71 -18.06
CA LEU A 152 -3.79 18.67 -17.22
C LEU A 152 -3.16 17.29 -17.47
N ASN A 153 -2.68 17.03 -18.69
CA ASN A 153 -2.02 15.78 -19.02
C ASN A 153 -0.66 15.64 -18.32
N ASP A 154 0.17 16.68 -18.33
CA ASP A 154 1.47 16.65 -17.66
C ASP A 154 1.31 16.55 -16.14
N LEU A 155 0.27 17.19 -15.59
CA LEU A 155 -0.07 17.07 -14.19
C LEU A 155 -0.48 15.63 -13.83
N LYS A 156 -1.31 14.97 -14.65
CA LYS A 156 -1.68 13.56 -14.47
C LYS A 156 -0.45 12.64 -14.53
N LEU A 157 0.45 12.83 -15.50
CA LEU A 157 1.69 12.03 -15.59
C LEU A 157 2.58 12.21 -14.35
N THR A 158 2.66 13.44 -13.83
CA THR A 158 3.41 13.72 -12.61
C THR A 158 2.76 13.10 -11.38
N ALA A 159 1.42 13.13 -11.32
CA ALA A 159 0.63 12.51 -10.27
C ALA A 159 0.84 10.98 -10.24
N ASP A 160 0.77 10.32 -11.40
CA ASP A 160 1.00 8.88 -11.56
C ASP A 160 2.43 8.51 -11.12
N MET A 161 3.44 9.31 -11.52
CA MET A 161 4.82 9.10 -11.08
C MET A 161 4.97 9.19 -9.55
N LEU A 162 4.34 10.18 -8.92
CA LEU A 162 4.38 10.36 -7.47
C LEU A 162 3.63 9.26 -6.72
N GLU A 163 2.52 8.76 -7.28
CA GLU A 163 1.82 7.57 -6.78
C GLU A 163 2.73 6.35 -6.78
N GLU A 164 3.35 6.01 -7.91
CA GLU A 164 4.24 4.85 -8.03
C GLU A 164 5.44 4.95 -7.06
N LEU A 165 6.02 6.15 -6.92
CA LEU A 165 7.10 6.41 -5.97
C LEU A 165 6.63 6.23 -4.51
N SER A 166 5.46 6.78 -4.17
CA SER A 166 4.87 6.66 -2.84
C SER A 166 4.62 5.19 -2.49
N GLU A 167 3.98 4.44 -3.39
CA GLU A 167 3.71 3.01 -3.21
C GLU A 167 5.01 2.22 -3.00
N TYR A 168 6.03 2.49 -3.82
CA TYR A 168 7.33 1.83 -3.68
C TYR A 168 7.95 2.11 -2.30
N ILE A 169 8.04 3.38 -1.90
CA ILE A 169 8.67 3.78 -0.63
C ILE A 169 7.93 3.17 0.56
N VAL A 170 6.61 3.26 0.59
CA VAL A 170 5.79 2.69 1.66
C VAL A 170 5.96 1.16 1.71
N SER A 171 5.99 0.50 0.55
CA SER A 171 6.18 -0.95 0.49
C SER A 171 7.55 -1.39 1.02
N GLU A 172 8.62 -0.63 0.72
CA GLU A 172 9.97 -0.93 1.18
C GLU A 172 10.15 -0.61 2.68
N ALA A 173 9.51 0.46 3.18
CA ALA A 173 9.49 0.77 4.60
C ALA A 173 8.86 -0.35 5.44
N ILE A 174 7.67 -0.81 5.03
CA ILE A 174 6.97 -1.91 5.70
C ILE A 174 7.82 -3.20 5.69
N LYS A 175 8.47 -3.51 4.55
CA LYS A 175 9.38 -4.67 4.46
C LYS A 175 10.55 -4.55 5.44
N LYS A 176 11.18 -3.37 5.52
CA LYS A 176 12.32 -3.12 6.40
C LYS A 176 11.93 -3.27 7.88
N ASP A 177 10.79 -2.72 8.29
CA ASP A 177 10.32 -2.84 9.68
C ASP A 177 9.97 -4.28 10.02
N PHE A 178 9.33 -4.99 9.10
CA PHE A 178 9.06 -6.42 9.27
C PHE A 178 10.36 -7.23 9.42
N LEU A 179 11.38 -6.95 8.62
CA LEU A 179 12.69 -7.60 8.71
C LEU A 179 13.38 -7.28 10.04
N ALA A 180 13.35 -6.03 10.49
CA ALA A 180 13.93 -5.62 11.77
C ALA A 180 13.21 -6.30 12.96
N MET A 181 11.88 -6.34 12.94
CA MET A 181 11.08 -7.07 13.94
C MET A 181 11.39 -8.56 13.94
N SER A 182 11.51 -9.17 12.76
CA SER A 182 11.81 -10.60 12.60
C SER A 182 13.22 -10.96 13.05
N TYR A 183 14.21 -10.15 12.68
CA TYR A 183 15.60 -10.31 13.10
C TYR A 183 15.75 -10.19 14.61
N ASN A 184 15.11 -9.18 15.23
CA ASN A 184 15.10 -9.04 16.69
C ASN A 184 14.42 -10.23 17.39
N LYS A 185 13.36 -10.78 16.79
CA LYS A 185 12.70 -11.99 17.30
C LYS A 185 13.63 -13.21 17.18
N THR A 186 14.31 -13.38 16.05
CA THR A 186 15.28 -14.46 15.82
C THR A 186 16.51 -14.33 16.73
N LEU A 187 17.05 -13.14 16.98
CA LEU A 187 18.12 -12.94 17.96
C LEU A 187 17.69 -13.30 19.39
N ARG A 188 16.45 -13.00 19.76
CA ARG A 188 15.87 -13.43 21.05
C ARG A 188 15.76 -14.96 21.14
N PHE A 189 15.47 -15.64 20.03
CA PHE A 189 15.49 -17.11 19.95
C PHE A 189 16.92 -17.68 19.90
N SER A 190 17.84 -17.04 19.17
CA SER A 190 19.22 -17.51 19.02
C SER A 190 20.03 -17.38 20.32
N LYS A 191 19.70 -16.42 21.19
CA LYS A 191 20.22 -16.38 22.58
C LYS A 191 19.74 -17.55 23.44
N LYS A 192 18.64 -18.21 23.07
CA LYS A 192 18.13 -19.43 23.72
C LYS A 192 18.68 -20.72 23.10
N SER A 193 19.32 -20.65 21.94
CA SER A 193 19.69 -21.82 21.12
C SER A 193 21.14 -21.76 20.64
N ALA A 194 22.06 -21.21 21.43
CA ALA A 194 23.49 -21.22 21.12
C ALA A 194 24.03 -22.66 21.26
N GLY A 195 23.90 -23.43 20.19
CA GLY A 195 24.45 -24.76 20.00
C GLY A 195 24.49 -25.13 18.52
N ASN A 196 25.64 -24.83 17.89
CA ASN A 196 26.16 -25.29 16.59
C ASN A 196 25.66 -24.70 15.25
N GLN A 197 26.61 -23.95 14.67
CA GLN A 197 27.01 -23.67 13.27
C GLN A 197 26.76 -24.81 12.26
N GLN A 198 26.73 -24.67 10.93
CA GLN A 198 27.02 -23.63 9.91
C GLN A 198 26.50 -24.22 8.58
N ASP A 199 25.80 -23.46 7.73
CA ASP A 199 25.56 -23.64 6.27
C ASP A 199 24.16 -23.13 5.88
N SER A 200 23.97 -21.82 5.64
CA SER A 200 22.64 -21.34 5.17
C SER A 200 22.58 -20.08 4.29
N GLU A 201 23.69 -19.34 4.08
CA GLU A 201 23.59 -17.96 3.57
C GLU A 201 22.99 -17.80 2.16
N GLN A 202 23.06 -18.81 1.27
CA GLN A 202 22.43 -18.74 -0.06
C GLN A 202 21.02 -19.33 -0.13
N HIS A 203 20.67 -20.26 0.75
CA HIS A 203 19.32 -20.82 0.81
C HIS A 203 18.35 -19.91 1.57
N ASP A 204 18.89 -19.04 2.45
CA ASP A 204 18.11 -18.15 3.29
C ASP A 204 17.38 -17.06 2.51
N SER A 205 17.91 -16.48 1.44
CA SER A 205 17.27 -15.35 0.74
C SER A 205 15.99 -15.72 -0.03
N LEU A 206 15.99 -16.89 -0.70
CA LEU A 206 14.79 -17.44 -1.35
C LEU A 206 13.75 -17.91 -0.32
N PHE A 207 14.22 -18.56 0.74
CA PHE A 207 13.38 -18.98 1.86
C PHE A 207 12.75 -17.80 2.61
N LEU A 208 13.49 -16.69 2.76
CA LEU A 208 13.05 -15.47 3.45
C LEU A 208 11.91 -14.81 2.67
N ASN A 209 11.98 -14.75 1.34
CA ASN A 209 10.91 -14.22 0.50
C ASN A 209 9.63 -15.08 0.54
N ASP A 210 9.78 -16.41 0.51
CA ASP A 210 8.64 -17.32 0.58
C ASP A 210 8.00 -17.32 1.99
N THR A 211 8.81 -17.25 3.04
CA THR A 211 8.34 -17.14 4.44
C THR A 211 7.71 -15.78 4.74
N LEU A 212 8.24 -14.69 4.15
CA LEU A 212 7.70 -13.34 4.27
C LEU A 212 6.31 -13.25 3.63
N ARG A 213 6.15 -13.71 2.39
CA ARG A 213 4.84 -13.78 1.71
C ARG A 213 3.87 -14.68 2.46
N TYR A 214 4.35 -15.81 2.96
CA TYR A 214 3.56 -16.72 3.79
C TYR A 214 3.11 -16.07 5.11
N SER A 215 3.96 -15.26 5.74
CA SER A 215 3.63 -14.55 6.98
C SER A 215 2.65 -13.39 6.77
N LEU A 216 2.73 -12.68 5.64
CA LEU A 216 1.77 -11.63 5.26
C LEU A 216 0.39 -12.21 4.95
N LEU A 217 0.38 -13.36 4.28
CA LEU A 217 -0.84 -14.12 4.02
C LEU A 217 -1.45 -14.64 5.33
N LYS A 218 -0.61 -15.12 6.27
CA LYS A 218 -1.03 -15.51 7.63
C LYS A 218 -1.50 -14.33 8.50
N LYS A 219 -0.94 -13.12 8.34
CA LYS A 219 -1.32 -11.91 9.09
C LYS A 219 -2.66 -11.33 8.58
N ARG A 220 -2.95 -11.44 7.28
CA ARG A 220 -4.26 -11.07 6.69
C ARG A 220 -5.36 -12.09 6.97
N LEU A 221 -4.99 -13.33 7.30
CA LEU A 221 -5.86 -14.30 7.93
C LEU A 221 -5.93 -13.98 9.43
N GLN A 222 -6.85 -13.10 9.84
CA GLN A 222 -7.12 -12.88 11.28
C GLN A 222 -7.50 -14.22 11.95
N ASP A 223 -7.45 -14.30 13.30
CA ASP A 223 -7.84 -15.49 14.09
C ASP A 223 -9.25 -16.04 13.78
N SER A 224 -10.07 -15.30 13.01
CA SER A 224 -11.38 -15.68 12.47
C SER A 224 -11.34 -16.46 11.13
N GLY A 225 -10.19 -16.55 10.45
CA GLY A 225 -10.02 -17.28 9.19
C GLY A 225 -10.49 -16.55 7.91
N ILE A 226 -10.77 -15.24 7.99
CA ILE A 226 -11.28 -14.44 6.87
C ILE A 226 -10.15 -13.55 6.32
N TYR A 227 -9.90 -13.65 5.01
CA TYR A 227 -8.97 -12.77 4.30
C TYR A 227 -9.72 -11.53 3.79
N LEU A 228 -9.23 -10.33 4.06
CA LEU A 228 -9.78 -9.08 3.53
C LEU A 228 -8.92 -8.56 2.38
N ALA A 229 -9.53 -8.45 1.19
CA ALA A 229 -8.89 -7.95 -0.02
C ALA A 229 -8.75 -6.42 0.00
N GLU A 230 -7.62 -5.90 -0.47
CA GLU A 230 -7.43 -4.46 -0.72
C GLU A 230 -8.43 -3.98 -1.77
N ASN A 231 -8.59 -4.76 -2.85
CA ASN A 231 -9.68 -4.54 -3.80
C ASN A 231 -10.96 -5.29 -3.40
N LYS A 232 -11.99 -4.56 -2.97
CA LYS A 232 -13.31 -5.12 -2.60
C LYS A 232 -13.96 -5.97 -3.71
N LEU A 233 -13.66 -5.70 -4.98
CA LEU A 233 -14.12 -6.52 -6.11
C LEU A 233 -13.56 -7.95 -6.03
N LEU A 234 -12.36 -8.14 -5.45
CA LEU A 234 -11.75 -9.45 -5.28
C LEU A 234 -12.33 -10.24 -4.11
N GLN A 235 -13.00 -9.58 -3.15
CA GLN A 235 -13.50 -10.21 -1.93
C GLN A 235 -14.33 -11.47 -2.20
N PRO A 236 -15.32 -11.48 -3.12
CA PRO A 236 -16.09 -12.70 -3.40
C PRO A 236 -15.26 -13.83 -4.00
N ALA A 237 -14.26 -13.51 -4.84
CA ALA A 237 -13.35 -14.50 -5.39
C ALA A 237 -12.44 -15.09 -4.30
N ILE A 238 -11.98 -14.25 -3.38
CA ILE A 238 -11.12 -14.69 -2.28
C ILE A 238 -11.91 -15.50 -1.25
N ASP A 239 -13.12 -15.07 -0.88
CA ASP A 239 -14.02 -15.83 -0.02
C ASP A 239 -14.31 -17.21 -0.60
N ALA A 240 -14.52 -17.29 -1.92
CA ALA A 240 -14.71 -18.56 -2.62
C ALA A 240 -13.47 -19.47 -2.52
N ILE A 241 -12.25 -18.92 -2.60
CA ILE A 241 -11.01 -19.68 -2.41
C ILE A 241 -10.92 -20.28 -1.01
N PHE A 242 -11.24 -19.49 0.03
CA PHE A 242 -11.15 -19.94 1.42
C PHE A 242 -12.29 -20.85 1.85
N THR A 243 -13.45 -20.76 1.22
CA THR A 243 -14.61 -21.62 1.50
C THR A 243 -14.48 -22.99 0.82
N ASN A 244 -13.94 -23.05 -0.40
CA ASN A 244 -13.87 -24.28 -1.21
C ASN A 244 -12.45 -24.88 -1.21
N LYS A 245 -11.91 -25.15 -0.02
CA LYS A 245 -10.53 -25.69 0.15
C LYS A 245 -10.37 -27.11 -0.41
N ASP A 246 -11.46 -27.85 -0.55
CA ASP A 246 -11.57 -29.22 -1.03
C ASP A 246 -11.70 -29.31 -2.56
N GLN A 247 -11.96 -28.19 -3.24
CA GLN A 247 -12.16 -28.17 -4.69
C GLN A 247 -10.99 -27.52 -5.43
N HIS A 248 -10.89 -27.81 -6.72
CA HIS A 248 -9.99 -27.12 -7.63
C HIS A 248 -10.72 -25.92 -8.25
N LEU A 249 -10.46 -24.71 -7.73
CA LEU A 249 -10.95 -23.48 -8.32
C LEU A 249 -9.95 -22.95 -9.35
N ASP A 250 -10.41 -22.82 -10.58
CA ASP A 250 -9.64 -22.17 -11.64
C ASP A 250 -9.97 -20.67 -11.76
N LEU A 251 -9.10 -19.94 -12.45
CA LEU A 251 -9.23 -18.50 -12.65
C LEU A 251 -10.52 -18.12 -13.38
N HIS A 252 -11.02 -19.01 -14.25
CA HIS A 252 -12.24 -18.75 -15.03
C HIS A 252 -13.49 -18.79 -14.15
N THR A 253 -13.54 -19.73 -13.20
CA THR A 253 -14.60 -19.86 -12.20
C THR A 253 -14.63 -18.63 -11.30
N LEU A 254 -13.47 -18.19 -10.82
CA LEU A 254 -13.35 -17.00 -9.98
C LEU A 254 -13.73 -15.71 -10.73
N ALA A 255 -13.37 -15.60 -12.00
CA ALA A 255 -13.71 -14.45 -12.85
C ALA A 255 -15.23 -14.29 -13.03
N LYS A 256 -15.95 -15.40 -13.18
CA LYS A 256 -17.42 -15.37 -13.22
C LYS A 256 -18.04 -14.86 -11.93
N LEU A 257 -17.50 -15.24 -10.77
CA LEU A 257 -18.03 -14.84 -9.47
C LEU A 257 -17.96 -13.33 -9.23
N VAL A 258 -16.92 -12.67 -9.74
CA VAL A 258 -16.73 -11.21 -9.61
C VAL A 258 -17.12 -10.44 -10.87
N ASN A 259 -17.74 -11.12 -11.84
CA ASN A 259 -18.22 -10.57 -13.10
C ASN A 259 -17.16 -9.79 -13.91
N VAL A 260 -15.95 -10.36 -14.04
CA VAL A 260 -14.87 -9.77 -14.86
C VAL A 260 -14.23 -10.81 -15.78
N SER A 261 -13.40 -10.34 -16.73
CA SER A 261 -12.64 -11.26 -17.58
C SER A 261 -11.52 -11.97 -16.78
N PRO A 262 -11.18 -13.23 -17.09
CA PRO A 262 -10.09 -13.96 -16.43
C PRO A 262 -8.74 -13.21 -16.49
N ASN A 263 -8.45 -12.55 -17.61
CA ASN A 263 -7.22 -11.76 -17.76
C ASN A 263 -7.20 -10.52 -16.86
N TYR A 264 -8.35 -9.87 -16.64
CA TYR A 264 -8.43 -8.77 -15.70
C TYR A 264 -8.28 -9.27 -14.26
N LEU A 265 -8.98 -10.35 -13.91
CA LEU A 265 -8.85 -10.97 -12.58
C LEU A 265 -7.41 -11.41 -12.28
N SER A 266 -6.71 -12.04 -13.24
CA SER A 266 -5.31 -12.44 -13.08
C SER A 266 -4.40 -11.27 -12.74
N ARG A 267 -4.59 -10.12 -13.43
CA ARG A 267 -3.82 -8.90 -13.16
C ARG A 267 -4.14 -8.32 -11.79
N LEU A 268 -5.42 -8.32 -11.40
CA LEU A 268 -5.84 -7.85 -10.09
C LEU A 268 -5.29 -8.73 -8.96
N LEU A 269 -5.41 -10.05 -9.06
CA LEU A 269 -4.86 -10.99 -8.07
C LEU A 269 -3.33 -10.90 -8.01
N ARG A 270 -2.65 -10.73 -9.16
CA ARG A 270 -1.21 -10.53 -9.17
C ARG A 270 -0.78 -9.23 -8.49
N ARG A 271 -1.58 -8.17 -8.60
CA ARG A 271 -1.36 -6.90 -7.89
C ARG A 271 -1.58 -7.08 -6.39
N GLU A 272 -2.68 -7.73 -6.01
CA GLU A 272 -3.06 -8.00 -4.62
C GLU A 272 -2.02 -8.86 -3.88
N PHE A 273 -1.48 -9.88 -4.54
CA PHE A 273 -0.58 -10.87 -3.91
C PHE A 273 0.90 -10.72 -4.29
N GLY A 274 1.22 -9.86 -5.27
CA GLY A 274 2.57 -9.66 -5.79
C GLY A 274 3.15 -10.83 -6.59
N GLU A 275 2.39 -11.91 -6.84
CA GLU A 275 2.78 -13.09 -7.62
C GLU A 275 1.60 -13.58 -8.49
N PRO A 276 1.85 -14.35 -9.56
CA PRO A 276 0.77 -14.97 -10.33
C PRO A 276 -0.14 -15.85 -9.45
N PHE A 277 -1.46 -15.77 -9.70
CA PHE A 277 -2.47 -16.49 -8.92
C PHE A 277 -2.19 -18.00 -8.76
N SER A 278 -1.70 -18.67 -9.81
CA SER A 278 -1.36 -20.09 -9.75
C SER A 278 -0.28 -20.42 -8.70
N GLN A 279 0.66 -19.50 -8.44
CA GLN A 279 1.69 -19.67 -7.43
C GLN A 279 1.12 -19.45 -6.02
N ILE A 280 0.30 -18.42 -5.85
CA ILE A 280 -0.36 -18.11 -4.58
C ILE A 280 -1.32 -19.21 -4.17
N TYR A 281 -2.15 -19.69 -5.09
CA TYR A 281 -3.09 -20.77 -4.82
C TYR A 281 -2.39 -22.07 -4.42
N ALA A 282 -1.25 -22.39 -5.06
CA ALA A 282 -0.41 -23.51 -4.65
C ALA A 282 0.13 -23.31 -3.22
N LYS A 283 0.67 -22.12 -2.90
CA LYS A 283 1.16 -21.79 -1.54
C LYS A 283 0.06 -21.91 -0.48
N LEU A 284 -1.15 -21.43 -0.76
CA LEU A 284 -2.33 -21.55 0.11
C LEU A 284 -2.72 -23.01 0.39
N LYS A 285 -2.76 -23.85 -0.65
CA LYS A 285 -3.04 -25.28 -0.48
C LYS A 285 -1.97 -25.96 0.37
N ILE A 286 -0.69 -25.63 0.18
CA ILE A 286 0.39 -26.16 1.02
C ILE A 286 0.27 -25.66 2.46
N TYR A 287 -0.16 -24.41 2.67
CA TYR A 287 -0.42 -23.89 4.01
C TYR A 287 -1.48 -24.72 4.75
N TRP A 288 -2.64 -24.93 4.13
CA TRP A 288 -3.68 -25.77 4.75
C TRP A 288 -3.21 -27.22 4.96
N ALA A 289 -2.38 -27.75 4.06
CA ALA A 289 -1.77 -29.05 4.24
C ALA A 289 -0.86 -29.09 5.48
N GLN A 290 -0.05 -28.05 5.72
CA GLN A 290 0.78 -27.95 6.92
C GLN A 290 -0.05 -27.91 8.19
N GLU A 291 -1.13 -27.11 8.22
CA GLU A 291 -2.06 -27.06 9.35
C GLU A 291 -2.67 -28.45 9.61
N LEU A 292 -3.16 -29.14 8.57
CA LEU A 292 -3.71 -30.50 8.70
C LEU A 292 -2.64 -31.51 9.15
N LEU A 293 -1.40 -31.38 8.70
CA LEU A 293 -0.30 -32.27 9.10
C LEU A 293 0.04 -32.15 10.59
N LEU A 294 -0.15 -30.97 11.18
CA LEU A 294 0.12 -30.65 12.59
C LEU A 294 -1.07 -30.94 13.52
N THR A 295 -2.28 -30.62 13.06
CA THR A 295 -3.51 -30.69 13.87
C THR A 295 -4.25 -32.02 13.75
N THR A 296 -3.88 -32.87 12.77
CA THR A 296 -4.54 -34.15 12.53
C THR A 296 -3.53 -35.28 12.29
N ASP A 297 -3.99 -36.52 12.48
CA ASP A 297 -3.25 -37.74 12.16
C ASP A 297 -3.55 -38.31 10.76
N LEU A 298 -4.18 -37.51 9.89
CA LEU A 298 -4.52 -37.92 8.52
C LEU A 298 -3.26 -38.36 7.75
N SER A 299 -3.38 -39.37 6.88
CA SER A 299 -2.26 -39.76 6.02
C SER A 299 -1.95 -38.66 5.00
N VAL A 300 -0.72 -38.65 4.45
CA VAL A 300 -0.32 -37.70 3.40
C VAL A 300 -1.27 -37.76 2.20
N ASN A 301 -1.75 -38.97 1.85
CA ASN A 301 -2.72 -39.17 0.78
C ASN A 301 -4.10 -38.60 1.16
N ALA A 302 -4.58 -38.86 2.38
CA ALA A 302 -5.86 -38.32 2.83
C ALA A 302 -5.85 -36.77 2.87
N ILE A 303 -4.73 -36.15 3.24
CA ILE A 303 -4.58 -34.68 3.20
C ILE A 303 -4.58 -34.17 1.76
N SER A 304 -3.93 -34.88 0.84
CA SER A 304 -3.97 -34.58 -0.60
C SER A 304 -5.42 -34.57 -1.11
N ASP A 305 -6.19 -35.61 -0.78
CA ASP A 305 -7.58 -35.76 -1.19
C ASP A 305 -8.48 -34.69 -0.57
N THR A 306 -8.30 -34.41 0.73
CA THR A 306 -9.04 -33.38 1.48
C THR A 306 -8.85 -31.98 0.89
N LEU A 307 -7.71 -31.72 0.26
CA LEU A 307 -7.39 -30.44 -0.38
C LEU A 307 -7.66 -30.45 -1.88
N GLY A 308 -8.32 -31.48 -2.42
CA GLY A 308 -8.74 -31.53 -3.81
C GLY A 308 -7.60 -31.71 -4.82
N PHE A 309 -6.46 -32.30 -4.42
CA PHE A 309 -5.41 -32.67 -5.35
C PHE A 309 -5.77 -33.98 -6.07
N LEU A 310 -5.77 -33.94 -7.41
CA LEU A 310 -6.07 -35.11 -8.26
C LEU A 310 -5.06 -36.26 -8.07
N GLU A 311 -3.80 -35.94 -7.82
CA GLU A 311 -2.73 -36.92 -7.66
C GLU A 311 -1.87 -36.62 -6.42
N PRO A 312 -1.74 -37.58 -5.48
CA PRO A 312 -0.84 -37.45 -4.33
C PRO A 312 0.61 -37.16 -4.69
N SER A 313 1.09 -37.71 -5.81
CA SER A 313 2.43 -37.44 -6.34
C SER A 313 2.62 -35.99 -6.74
N TYR A 314 1.58 -35.34 -7.28
CA TYR A 314 1.62 -33.91 -7.59
C TYR A 314 1.60 -33.07 -6.31
N PHE A 315 0.77 -33.43 -5.32
CA PHE A 315 0.75 -32.81 -4.01
C PHE A 315 2.13 -32.84 -3.33
N ILE A 316 2.78 -34.01 -3.26
CA ILE A 316 4.10 -34.17 -2.62
C ILE A 316 5.16 -33.31 -3.31
N ARG A 317 5.15 -33.25 -4.66
CA ARG A 317 6.07 -32.39 -5.43
C ARG A 317 5.82 -30.90 -5.14
N SER A 318 4.55 -30.49 -5.12
CA SER A 318 4.15 -29.10 -4.82
C SER A 318 4.55 -28.72 -3.39
N PHE A 319 4.28 -29.59 -2.42
CA PHE A 319 4.66 -29.39 -1.02
C PHE A 319 6.17 -29.28 -0.88
N LYS A 320 6.94 -30.18 -1.49
CA LYS A 320 8.42 -30.12 -1.46
C LYS A 320 8.96 -28.86 -2.12
N LYS A 321 8.31 -28.35 -3.17
CA LYS A 321 8.72 -27.12 -3.85
C LYS A 321 8.53 -25.89 -2.95
N VAL A 322 7.43 -25.82 -2.21
CA VAL A 322 7.06 -24.67 -1.37
C VAL A 322 7.69 -24.75 0.03
N ALA A 323 7.68 -25.92 0.66
CA ALA A 323 8.16 -26.12 2.03
C ALA A 323 9.60 -26.64 2.10
N HIS A 324 10.26 -26.85 0.95
CA HIS A 324 11.61 -27.42 0.80
C HIS A 324 11.84 -28.79 1.44
N MET A 325 10.78 -29.47 1.88
CA MET A 325 10.82 -30.81 2.46
C MET A 325 9.53 -31.58 2.17
N THR A 326 9.53 -32.89 2.40
CA THR A 326 8.33 -33.71 2.16
C THR A 326 7.30 -33.50 3.28
N PRO A 327 5.99 -33.72 3.00
CA PRO A 327 4.94 -33.66 4.03
C PRO A 327 5.24 -34.52 5.26
N LEU A 328 5.81 -35.71 5.05
CA LEU A 328 6.16 -36.63 6.14
C LEU A 328 7.27 -36.05 7.03
N LYS A 329 8.33 -35.50 6.42
CA LYS A 329 9.45 -34.87 7.15
C LYS A 329 8.98 -33.64 7.92
N TRP A 330 8.08 -32.85 7.33
CA TRP A 330 7.46 -31.69 7.98
C TRP A 330 6.70 -32.08 9.25
N ARG A 331 5.87 -33.13 9.19
CA ARG A 331 5.13 -33.64 10.35
C ARG A 331 6.05 -34.10 11.47
N GLN A 332 7.16 -34.77 11.13
CA GLN A 332 8.12 -35.27 12.13
C GLN A 332 8.86 -34.13 12.83
N GLN A 333 9.36 -33.13 12.10
CA GLN A 333 10.14 -32.02 12.67
C GLN A 333 9.36 -31.06 13.58
N LYS A 334 8.03 -31.12 13.61
CA LYS A 334 7.17 -30.17 14.33
C LYS A 334 6.28 -30.82 15.39
N LYS A 335 6.32 -32.15 15.52
CA LYS A 335 5.71 -32.89 16.64
C LYS A 335 6.69 -33.13 17.81
N ASP A 336 7.98 -32.82 17.61
CA ASP A 336 8.98 -32.66 18.67
C ASP A 336 9.07 -31.18 19.08
#